data_AF-A0A8J7HSH3-F1
#
_entry.id   AF-A0A8J7HSH3-F1
#
_cell.length_a   1.000
_cell.length_b   1.000
_cell.length_c   1.000
_cell.angle_alpha   90.00
_cell.angle_beta   90.00
_cell.angle_gamma   90.00
#
_symmetry.space_group_name_H-M   'P 1'
#
loop_
_entity.id
_entity.type
_entity.pdbx_description
1 polymer ?
#
loop_
_entity_poly.entity_id
_entity_poly.type
_entity_poly.pdbx_seq_one_letter_code
_entity_poly.pdbx_strand_id
1 'polypeptide(L)'
;MTNNLENVDFTPSEIAMKLSELEQKPISNRQVNQLLEQLGLQRKFKSSKGKWKWQLTQVGKKYGRVYSVTNTLRNWSGNQIKWSEEVISLIQQNWSCLTA
;
A
#
# COMPACT_ATOMS: atom_id res chain seq x y z
N MET A 1 -8.82 -17.31 15.59
CA MET A 1 -9.62 -16.23 15.00
C MET A 1 -9.15 -16.07 13.56
N THR A 2 -9.92 -16.56 12.60
CA THR A 2 -9.62 -16.50 11.17
C THR A 2 -9.98 -15.10 10.66
N ASN A 3 -8.99 -14.23 10.48
CA ASN A 3 -9.18 -12.95 9.80
C ASN A 3 -9.49 -13.23 8.33
N ASN A 4 -10.78 -13.31 8.00
CA ASN A 4 -11.26 -13.30 6.63
C ASN A 4 -10.94 -11.93 6.03
N LEU A 5 -10.00 -11.91 5.10
CA LEU A 5 -9.57 -10.72 4.37
C LEU A 5 -10.53 -10.42 3.21
N GLU A 6 -11.82 -10.29 3.52
CA GLU A 6 -12.88 -10.14 2.52
C GLU A 6 -12.85 -8.78 1.78
N ASN A 7 -12.02 -7.82 2.22
CA ASN A 7 -12.05 -6.44 1.73
C ASN A 7 -10.66 -5.88 1.33
N VAL A 8 -9.82 -6.65 0.61
CA VAL A 8 -8.49 -6.17 0.15
C VAL A 8 -8.58 -5.60 -1.27
N ASP A 9 -8.93 -4.31 -1.37
CA ASP A 9 -9.20 -3.71 -2.68
C ASP A 9 -8.41 -2.45 -3.01
N PHE A 10 -7.79 -1.80 -2.02
CA PHE A 10 -7.19 -0.49 -2.24
C PHE A 10 -5.73 -0.55 -2.66
N THR A 11 -5.43 0.08 -3.79
CA THR A 11 -4.07 0.44 -4.20
C THR A 11 -3.54 1.62 -3.38
N PRO A 12 -2.21 1.83 -3.32
CA PRO A 12 -1.64 3.03 -2.70
C PRO A 12 -2.19 4.35 -3.25
N SER A 13 -2.60 4.39 -4.52
CA SER A 13 -3.22 5.57 -5.13
C SER A 13 -4.64 5.80 -4.62
N GLU A 14 -5.45 4.75 -4.47
CA GLU A 14 -6.80 4.87 -3.91
C GLU A 14 -6.77 5.23 -2.42
N ILE A 15 -5.81 4.67 -1.67
CA ILE A 15 -5.56 5.08 -0.27
C ILE A 15 -5.19 6.56 -0.21
N ALA A 16 -4.31 7.02 -1.10
CA ALA A 16 -3.89 8.42 -1.13
C ALA A 16 -5.07 9.37 -1.41
N MET A 17 -5.97 8.99 -2.31
CA MET A 17 -7.21 9.74 -2.60
C MET A 17 -8.11 9.82 -1.37
N LYS A 18 -8.44 8.69 -0.74
CA LYS A 18 -9.25 8.65 0.50
C LYS A 18 -8.63 9.49 1.63
N LEU A 19 -7.33 9.34 1.86
CA LEU A 19 -6.64 10.13 2.88
C LEU A 19 -6.64 11.61 2.55
N SER A 20 -6.53 11.98 1.27
CA SER A 20 -6.54 13.39 0.88
C SER A 20 -7.88 14.07 1.18
N GLU A 21 -8.99 13.34 0.97
CA GLU A 21 -10.33 13.79 1.30
C GLU A 21 -10.52 13.95 2.81
N LEU A 22 -10.11 12.93 3.59
CA LEU A 22 -10.25 12.92 5.05
C LEU A 22 -9.41 14.02 5.72
N GLU A 23 -8.19 14.24 5.24
CA GLU A 23 -7.24 15.19 5.80
C GLU A 23 -7.36 16.60 5.20
N GLN A 24 -8.25 16.78 4.22
CA GLN A 24 -8.44 18.00 3.44
C GLN A 24 -7.12 18.57 2.88
N LYS A 25 -6.18 17.69 2.52
CA LYS A 25 -4.83 18.05 2.03
C LYS A 25 -4.35 17.05 0.98
N PRO A 26 -3.56 17.47 -0.03
CA PRO A 26 -3.09 16.55 -1.05
C PRO A 26 -2.08 15.55 -0.47
N ILE A 27 -2.36 14.26 -0.65
CA ILE A 27 -1.47 13.14 -0.29
C ILE A 27 -1.15 12.36 -1.57
N SER A 28 0.15 12.14 -1.79
CA SER A 28 0.62 11.36 -2.93
C SER A 28 0.71 9.87 -2.61
N ASN A 29 0.57 9.03 -3.63
CA ASN A 29 0.82 7.59 -3.51
C ASN A 29 2.27 7.26 -3.06
N ARG A 30 3.22 8.16 -3.32
CA ARG A 30 4.60 8.04 -2.84
C ARG A 30 4.65 8.18 -1.32
N GLN A 31 3.97 9.16 -0.75
CA GLN A 31 3.86 9.33 0.70
C GLN A 31 3.20 8.12 1.34
N VAL A 32 2.09 7.63 0.78
CA VAL A 32 1.46 6.39 1.26
C VAL A 32 2.45 5.22 1.26
N ASN A 33 3.20 5.02 0.18
CA ASN A 33 4.18 3.94 0.14
C ASN A 33 5.30 4.08 1.19
N GLN A 34 5.75 5.31 1.48
CA GLN A 34 6.74 5.58 2.51
C GLN A 34 6.18 5.27 3.91
N LEU A 35 4.94 5.68 4.19
CA LEU A 35 4.28 5.40 5.47
C LEU A 35 4.10 3.89 5.68
N LEU A 36 3.65 3.17 4.65
CA LEU A 36 3.55 1.71 4.69
C LEU A 36 4.90 1.02 4.93
N GLU A 37 5.99 1.60 4.42
CA GLU A 37 7.36 1.10 4.66
C GLU A 37 7.82 1.41 6.10
N GLN A 38 7.57 2.62 6.60
CA GLN A 38 7.88 3.04 7.97
C GLN A 38 7.10 2.22 9.01
N LEU A 39 5.84 1.88 8.72
CA LEU A 39 5.02 0.97 9.53
C LEU A 39 5.46 -0.50 9.45
N GLY A 40 6.50 -0.80 8.65
CA GLY A 40 6.99 -2.15 8.47
C GLY A 40 6.01 -3.08 7.76
N LEU A 41 5.01 -2.55 7.05
CA LEU A 41 4.01 -3.34 6.31
C LEU A 41 4.55 -3.75 4.94
N GLN A 42 5.40 -2.93 4.33
CA GLN A 42 6.09 -3.28 3.10
C GLN A 42 7.56 -2.90 3.17
N ARG A 43 8.33 -3.40 2.20
CA ARG A 43 9.72 -3.00 1.99
C ARG A 43 10.00 -2.77 0.52
N LYS A 44 10.86 -1.80 0.23
CA LYS A 44 11.40 -1.60 -1.10
C LYS A 44 12.66 -2.42 -1.31
N PHE A 45 12.78 -3.09 -2.46
CA PHE A 45 13.99 -3.81 -2.83
C PHE A 45 14.26 -3.72 -4.33
N LYS A 46 15.53 -3.89 -4.72
CA LYS A 46 15.94 -3.92 -6.12
C LYS A 46 15.89 -5.35 -6.62
N SER A 47 15.13 -5.61 -7.68
CA SER A 47 15.10 -6.92 -8.33
C SER A 47 16.43 -7.22 -9.04
N SER A 48 16.65 -8.49 -9.40
CA SER A 48 17.84 -8.93 -10.16
C SER A 48 18.03 -8.18 -11.49
N LYS A 49 16.94 -7.67 -12.08
CA LYS A 49 16.96 -6.85 -13.31
C LYS A 49 17.13 -5.34 -13.02
N GLY A 50 17.55 -4.96 -11.82
CA GLY A 50 17.81 -3.57 -11.43
C GLY A 50 16.56 -2.71 -11.17
N LYS A 51 15.34 -3.23 -11.36
CA LYS A 51 14.09 -2.49 -11.13
C LYS A 51 13.68 -2.53 -9.66
N TRP A 52 13.27 -1.40 -9.10
CA TRP A 52 12.66 -1.31 -7.76
C TRP A 52 11.32 -2.03 -7.72
N LYS A 53 11.08 -2.77 -6.63
CA LYS A 53 9.83 -3.47 -6.36
C LYS A 53 9.44 -3.31 -4.89
N TRP A 54 8.14 -3.38 -4.65
CA TRP A 54 7.56 -3.45 -3.31
C TRP A 54 7.22 -4.90 -2.96
N GLN A 55 7.40 -5.25 -1.70
CA GLN A 55 7.03 -6.56 -1.17
C GLN A 55 6.43 -6.40 0.22
N LEU A 56 5.35 -7.15 0.48
CA LEU A 56 4.75 -7.28 1.80
C LEU A 56 5.72 -7.95 2.78
N THR A 57 5.84 -7.38 3.98
CA THR A 57 6.49 -8.07 5.11
C THR A 57 5.55 -9.13 5.70
N GLN A 58 6.00 -9.88 6.70
CA GLN A 58 5.10 -10.78 7.44
C GLN A 58 3.94 -10.02 8.10
N VAL A 59 4.19 -8.82 8.63
CA VAL A 59 3.14 -7.97 9.22
C VAL A 59 2.22 -7.44 8.13
N GLY A 60 2.75 -6.98 7.00
CA GLY A 60 1.96 -6.50 5.87
C GLY A 60 0.99 -7.53 5.31
N LYS A 61 1.33 -8.82 5.35
CA LYS A 61 0.43 -9.90 4.94
C LYS A 61 -0.83 -10.02 5.80
N LYS A 62 -0.90 -9.38 6.98
CA LYS A 62 -2.14 -9.30 7.76
C LYS A 62 -3.16 -8.37 7.12
N TYR A 63 -2.71 -7.37 6.36
CA TYR A 63 -3.56 -6.31 5.82
C TYR A 63 -3.56 -6.24 4.29
N GLY A 64 -2.59 -6.88 3.63
CA GLY A 64 -2.38 -6.75 2.20
C GLY A 64 -2.30 -8.08 1.46
N ARG A 65 -2.51 -8.00 0.15
CA ARG A 65 -2.37 -9.11 -0.80
C ARG A 65 -1.66 -8.64 -2.06
N VAL A 66 -0.93 -9.55 -2.68
CA VAL A 66 -0.26 -9.31 -3.96
C VAL A 66 -1.10 -9.96 -5.05
N TYR A 67 -1.50 -9.17 -6.05
CA TYR A 67 -2.23 -9.63 -7.21
C TYR A 67 -1.34 -9.51 -8.44
N SER A 68 -1.35 -10.53 -9.29
CA SER A 68 -0.78 -10.41 -10.64
C SER A 68 -1.82 -9.72 -11.52
N VAL A 69 -1.49 -8.52 -11.97
CA VAL A 69 -2.36 -7.69 -12.80
C VAL A 69 -1.77 -7.64 -14.21
N THR A 70 -2.64 -7.79 -15.20
CA THR A 70 -2.30 -7.59 -16.61
C THR A 70 -3.20 -6.49 -17.15
N ASN A 71 -2.60 -5.40 -17.59
CA ASN A 71 -3.24 -4.33 -18.33
C ASN A 71 -2.98 -4.56 -19.83
N THR A 72 -3.99 -5.08 -20.52
CA THR A 72 -3.94 -5.38 -21.96
C THR A 72 -3.84 -4.11 -22.81
N LEU A 73 -4.49 -3.01 -22.40
CA LEU A 73 -4.46 -1.73 -23.12
C LEU A 73 -3.06 -1.08 -23.11
N ARG A 74 -2.28 -1.28 -22.05
CA ARG A 74 -0.93 -0.72 -21.91
C ARG A 74 0.18 -1.76 -22.07
N ASN A 75 -0.17 -2.98 -22.49
CA ASN A 75 0.73 -4.13 -22.58
C ASN A 75 1.66 -4.27 -21.35
N TRP A 76 1.10 -4.05 -20.17
CA TRP A 76 1.83 -4.05 -18.91
C TRP A 76 1.31 -5.17 -18.01
N SER A 77 2.21 -5.98 -17.48
CA SER A 77 1.88 -6.94 -16.44
C SER A 77 2.82 -6.79 -15.25
N GLY A 78 2.29 -6.99 -14.05
CA GLY A 78 3.06 -6.79 -12.84
C GLY A 78 2.32 -7.22 -11.58
N ASN A 79 3.09 -7.28 -10.50
CA ASN A 79 2.53 -7.52 -9.17
C ASN A 79 2.07 -6.19 -8.58
N GLN A 80 0.80 -6.13 -8.21
CA GLN A 80 0.19 -5.00 -7.52
C GLN A 80 -0.16 -5.41 -6.10
N ILE A 81 0.33 -4.64 -5.12
CA ILE A 81 -0.11 -4.80 -3.74
C ILE A 81 -1.42 -4.03 -3.58
N LYS A 82 -2.42 -4.71 -3.03
CA LYS A 82 -3.65 -4.10 -2.54
C LYS A 82 -3.74 -4.28 -1.03
N TRP A 83 -4.46 -3.38 -0.38
CA TRP A 83 -4.58 -3.27 1.07
C TRP A 83 -6.05 -3.28 1.50
N SER A 84 -6.30 -3.81 2.69
CA SER A 84 -7.57 -3.71 3.36
C SER A 84 -7.83 -2.28 3.83
N GLU A 85 -9.10 -1.97 4.08
CA GLU A 85 -9.50 -0.66 4.60
C GLU A 85 -8.85 -0.33 5.96
N GLU A 86 -8.58 -1.34 6.80
CA GLU A 86 -7.89 -1.19 8.09
C GLU A 86 -6.55 -0.46 8.00
N VAL A 87 -5.87 -0.55 6.86
CA VAL A 87 -4.59 0.15 6.63
C VAL A 87 -4.77 1.66 6.65
N ILE A 88 -5.92 2.18 6.21
CA ILE A 88 -6.21 3.60 6.23
C ILE A 88 -6.21 4.11 7.67
N SER A 89 -6.90 3.40 8.57
CA SER A 89 -6.92 3.73 9.99
C SER A 89 -5.54 3.63 10.63
N LEU A 90 -4.74 2.61 10.28
CA LEU A 90 -3.36 2.49 10.77
C LEU A 90 -2.48 3.66 10.34
N ILE A 91 -2.59 4.09 9.08
CA ILE A 91 -1.86 5.25 8.57
C ILE A 91 -2.27 6.52 9.33
N GLN A 92 -3.57 6.75 9.53
CA GLN A 92 -4.06 7.94 10.25
C GLN A 92 -3.57 7.99 11.70
N GLN A 93 -3.63 6.85 12.43
CA GLN A 93 -3.16 6.77 13.82
C GLN A 93 -1.67 7.10 13.98
N ASN A 94 -0.87 6.81 12.95
CA ASN A 94 0.57 7.04 12.98
C ASN A 94 0.98 8.30 12.21
N TRP A 95 0.03 9.04 11.63
CA TRP A 95 0.31 10.20 10.80
C TRP A 95 1.08 11.28 11.56
N SER A 96 0.63 11.61 12.77
CA SER A 96 1.22 12.65 13.64
C SER A 96 2.67 12.37 14.04
N CYS A 97 3.04 11.09 14.17
CA CYS A 97 4.40 10.67 14.53
C CYS A 97 5.35 10.61 13.33
N LEU A 98 4.83 10.65 12.10
CA LEU A 98 5.60 10.47 10.87
C LEU A 98 5.83 11.79 10.11
N THR A 99 5.15 12.87 10.51
CA THR A 99 5.33 14.23 9.97
C THR A 99 5.90 15.25 10.98
N ALA A 100 6.28 14.79 12.17
CA ALA A 100 7.01 15.58 13.18
C ALA A 100 8.53 15.43 12.99
#